data_AF-A0A7S1SU90-F1
#
_entry.id   AF-A0A7S1SU90-F1
#
_cell.length_a   1.000
_cell.length_b   1.000
_cell.length_c   1.000
_cell.angle_alpha   90.00
_cell.angle_beta   90.00
_cell.angle_gamma   90.00
#
_symmetry.space_group_name_H-M   'P 1'
#
loop_
_entity.id
_entity.type
_entity.pdbx_description
1 polymer ?
#
loop_
_entity_poly.entity_id
_entity_poly.type
_entity_poly.pdbx_seq_one_letter_code
_entity_poly.pdbx_strand_id
1 'polypeptide(L)'
;FRNSVPGEAASAESLADSSAEYINAPAAPNPLLHGSPPMSGAGAAVGVRAERTAREGGSGVETEGNKERSRGRRYHVVVSTDGNHYTTWQTRIMYYWYCQAKKAYPDSDMGGFTRLLHSGKPDRWMDEMPTVVVNGLDSRFADRSYPVLNRPYAFQQWLATLDIEEDYIFMSEP
;
A
#
# COMPACT_ATOMS: atom_id res chain seq x y z
N PHE A 1 -53.37 -30.88 4.38
CA PHE A 1 -52.27 -30.53 5.30
C PHE A 1 -51.65 -29.22 4.87
N ARG A 2 -52.07 -28.11 5.50
CA ARG A 2 -51.45 -26.79 5.37
C ARG A 2 -50.39 -26.68 6.48
N ASN A 3 -49.15 -26.36 6.12
CA ASN A 3 -48.18 -25.82 7.08
C ASN A 3 -47.80 -24.42 6.59
N SER A 4 -48.28 -23.42 7.33
CA SER A 4 -47.79 -22.04 7.27
C SER A 4 -46.68 -21.91 8.31
N VAL A 5 -45.52 -21.39 7.90
CA VAL A 5 -44.50 -20.86 8.81
C VAL A 5 -44.50 -19.33 8.61
N PRO A 6 -44.64 -18.51 9.67
CA PRO A 6 -44.58 -17.06 9.54
C PRO A 6 -43.12 -16.60 9.40
N GLY A 7 -42.87 -15.73 8.41
CA GLY A 7 -41.60 -15.01 8.26
C GLY A 7 -41.57 -13.80 9.18
N GLU A 8 -40.55 -13.75 10.04
CA GLU A 8 -40.21 -12.62 10.90
C GLU A 8 -39.29 -11.69 10.10
N ALA A 9 -39.79 -10.51 9.75
CA ALA A 9 -39.00 -9.46 9.10
C ALA A 9 -38.18 -8.73 10.17
N ALA A 10 -36.90 -9.05 10.30
CA ALA A 10 -35.97 -8.27 11.10
C ALA A 10 -35.57 -6.99 10.34
N SER A 11 -35.89 -5.84 10.93
CA SER A 11 -35.65 -4.49 10.41
C SER A 11 -34.15 -4.18 10.26
N ALA A 12 -33.77 -3.68 9.08
CA ALA A 12 -32.40 -3.36 8.70
C ALA A 12 -31.82 -2.04 9.28
N GLU A 13 -32.38 -1.52 10.38
CA GLU A 13 -32.09 -0.16 10.85
C GLU A 13 -31.06 -0.04 11.99
N SER A 14 -30.50 -1.13 12.54
CA SER A 14 -29.59 -1.03 13.71
C SER A 14 -28.08 -1.10 13.43
N LEU A 15 -27.65 -1.20 12.17
CA LEU A 15 -26.23 -1.37 11.82
C LEU A 15 -25.52 -0.08 11.37
N ALA A 16 -26.23 1.04 11.23
CA ALA A 16 -25.68 2.28 10.67
C ALA A 16 -24.95 3.18 11.70
N ASP A 17 -25.12 2.95 13.00
CA ASP A 17 -24.67 3.90 14.03
C ASP A 17 -23.22 3.67 14.50
N SER A 18 -22.66 2.47 14.28
CA SER A 18 -21.31 2.13 14.76
C SER A 18 -20.17 2.63 13.84
N SER A 19 -20.45 3.06 12.61
CA SER A 19 -19.41 3.47 11.65
C SER A 19 -18.99 4.93 11.76
N ALA A 20 -19.76 5.76 12.47
CA ALA A 20 -19.51 7.21 12.53
C ALA A 20 -18.31 7.57 13.44
N GLU A 21 -18.05 6.78 14.49
CA GLU A 21 -16.92 7.04 15.41
C GLU A 21 -15.54 6.74 14.79
N TYR A 22 -15.45 5.83 13.83
CA TYR A 22 -14.18 5.42 13.22
C TYR A 22 -13.62 6.39 12.18
N ILE A 23 -14.38 7.41 11.78
CA ILE A 23 -13.99 8.35 10.71
C ILE A 23 -13.04 9.44 11.23
N ASN A 24 -12.94 9.66 12.54
CA ASN A 24 -12.26 10.82 13.14
C ASN A 24 -10.93 10.52 13.86
N ALA A 25 -10.21 9.44 13.51
CA ALA A 25 -8.88 9.22 14.08
C ALA A 25 -7.88 10.29 13.58
N PRO A 26 -7.08 10.93 14.46
CA PRO A 26 -6.14 11.97 14.04
C PRO A 26 -5.03 11.38 13.16
N ALA A 27 -4.79 12.01 12.00
CA ALA A 27 -3.73 11.64 11.07
C ALA A 27 -2.34 11.80 11.71
N ALA A 28 -1.45 10.83 11.46
CA ALA A 28 -0.03 10.95 11.81
C ALA A 28 0.65 11.97 10.89
N PRO A 29 1.57 12.81 11.39
CA PRO A 29 2.21 13.84 10.58
C PRO A 29 3.08 13.21 9.48
N ASN A 30 2.93 13.73 8.26
CA ASN A 30 3.61 13.27 7.05
C ASN A 30 5.04 13.86 6.98
N PRO A 31 6.11 13.05 6.99
CA PRO A 31 7.49 13.56 7.10
C PRO A 31 8.10 14.07 5.78
N LEU A 32 7.39 14.01 4.64
CA LEU A 32 7.98 14.25 3.31
C LEU A 32 7.81 15.67 2.73
N LEU A 33 7.44 16.67 3.53
CA LEU A 33 7.23 18.06 3.06
C LEU A 33 8.44 18.99 3.22
N HIS A 34 9.66 18.47 3.33
CA HIS A 34 10.87 19.30 3.44
C HIS A 34 11.87 19.06 2.31
N GLY A 35 11.86 19.98 1.33
CA GLY A 35 13.04 20.43 0.59
C GLY A 35 13.63 19.48 -0.45
N SER A 36 13.29 19.70 -1.72
CA SER A 36 14.01 19.12 -2.86
C SER A 36 15.38 19.80 -3.06
N PRO A 37 16.50 19.06 -3.18
CA PRO A 37 17.74 19.57 -3.75
C PRO A 37 17.84 19.24 -5.27
N PRO A 38 18.67 19.97 -6.03
CA PRO A 38 18.72 19.84 -7.49
C PRO A 38 19.54 18.63 -7.97
N MET A 39 19.11 18.11 -9.12
CA MET A 39 19.66 16.96 -9.85
C MET A 39 21.11 17.14 -10.30
N SER A 40 21.94 16.11 -10.09
CA SER A 40 23.20 15.93 -10.82
C SER A 40 23.58 14.44 -10.94
N GLY A 41 23.55 13.93 -12.17
CA GLY A 41 24.65 13.14 -12.74
C GLY A 41 24.75 11.62 -12.47
N ALA A 42 24.50 10.87 -13.56
CA ALA A 42 25.30 9.75 -14.06
C ALA A 42 25.22 8.35 -13.41
N GLY A 43 25.06 7.34 -14.28
CA GLY A 43 25.89 6.14 -14.23
C GLY A 43 25.16 4.81 -14.02
N ALA A 44 25.10 4.02 -15.09
CA ALA A 44 24.64 2.64 -15.13
C ALA A 44 25.44 1.67 -14.24
N ALA A 45 24.78 0.61 -13.75
CA ALA A 45 25.33 -0.75 -13.79
C ALA A 45 24.26 -1.81 -13.49
N VAL A 46 24.14 -2.75 -14.42
CA VAL A 46 23.43 -4.03 -14.32
C VAL A 46 24.26 -4.98 -13.45
N GLY A 47 23.62 -5.72 -12.54
CA GLY A 47 24.29 -6.73 -11.73
C GLY A 47 23.32 -7.79 -11.19
N VAL A 48 23.09 -8.83 -11.98
CA VAL A 48 22.46 -10.08 -11.53
C VAL A 48 23.42 -10.80 -10.58
N ARG A 49 22.97 -11.24 -9.39
CA ARG A 49 23.69 -12.28 -8.64
C ARG A 49 22.81 -13.16 -7.75
N ALA A 50 22.63 -14.38 -8.25
CA ALA A 50 22.63 -15.70 -7.60
C ALA A 50 22.22 -15.86 -6.12
N GLU A 51 21.20 -16.69 -5.93
CA GLU A 51 20.74 -17.28 -4.68
C GLU A 51 21.82 -18.06 -3.92
N ARG A 52 21.75 -18.06 -2.58
CA ARG A 52 22.36 -19.10 -1.76
C ARG A 52 21.52 -19.37 -0.51
N THR A 53 21.13 -20.64 -0.38
CA THR A 53 20.39 -21.25 0.73
C THR A 53 21.27 -21.42 1.98
N ALA A 54 20.72 -21.17 3.18
CA ALA A 54 21.07 -21.88 4.43
C ALA A 54 20.09 -21.57 5.59
N ARG A 55 19.88 -22.59 6.42
CA ARG A 55 18.88 -22.78 7.49
C ARG A 55 19.38 -22.35 8.89
N GLU A 56 18.40 -22.04 9.75
CA GLU A 56 18.26 -22.28 11.21
C GLU A 56 19.19 -21.63 12.28
N GLY A 57 18.58 -20.78 13.14
CA GLY A 57 18.50 -20.98 14.61
C GLY A 57 19.55 -20.33 15.53
N GLY A 58 19.10 -19.50 16.49
CA GLY A 58 19.80 -19.29 17.78
C GLY A 58 19.92 -17.84 18.32
N SER A 59 19.36 -17.63 19.52
CA SER A 59 19.33 -16.47 20.42
C SER A 59 20.39 -15.34 20.30
N GLY A 60 19.88 -14.10 20.18
CA GLY A 60 20.05 -13.10 21.24
C GLY A 60 21.43 -12.48 21.50
N VAL A 61 22.11 -11.96 20.48
CA VAL A 61 23.01 -10.79 20.60
C VAL A 61 22.91 -9.99 19.31
N GLU A 62 22.28 -8.81 19.34
CA GLU A 62 22.21 -7.91 18.19
C GLU A 62 23.56 -7.23 17.94
N THR A 63 24.38 -7.86 17.10
CA THR A 63 25.57 -7.24 16.51
C THR A 63 25.15 -6.36 15.32
N GLU A 64 25.91 -5.29 15.04
CA GLU A 64 25.61 -4.34 13.95
C GLU A 64 25.39 -5.02 12.58
N GLY A 65 26.07 -6.14 12.32
CA GLY A 65 25.87 -6.96 11.12
C GLY A 65 24.48 -7.61 11.01
N ASN A 66 23.74 -7.78 12.11
CA ASN A 66 22.36 -8.28 12.07
C ASN A 66 21.36 -7.19 11.70
N LYS A 67 21.60 -5.93 12.11
CA LYS A 67 20.80 -4.76 11.68
C LYS A 67 20.99 -4.45 10.19
N GLU A 68 22.19 -4.70 9.66
CA GLU A 68 22.47 -4.53 8.23
C GLU A 68 21.82 -5.65 7.40
N ARG A 69 21.85 -6.89 7.87
CA ARG A 69 21.11 -8.01 7.24
C ARG A 69 19.60 -7.89 7.30
N SER A 70 19.04 -7.25 8.33
CA SER A 70 17.59 -6.98 8.38
C SER A 70 17.19 -5.81 7.48
N ARG A 71 18.05 -4.79 7.30
CA ARG A 71 17.80 -3.73 6.30
C ARG A 71 17.67 -4.28 4.89
N GLY A 72 18.54 -5.21 4.49
CA GLY A 72 18.51 -5.84 3.15
C GLY A 72 17.37 -6.84 2.89
N ARG A 73 16.40 -6.97 3.80
CA ARG A 73 15.24 -7.87 3.68
C ARG A 73 13.91 -7.16 3.80
N ARG A 74 13.93 -5.83 3.98
CA ARG A 74 12.71 -5.06 4.17
C ARG A 74 11.91 -4.99 2.88
N TYR A 75 10.58 -4.89 3.03
CA TYR A 75 9.68 -4.74 1.91
C TYR A 75 8.79 -3.51 2.04
N HIS A 76 8.64 -2.76 0.96
CA HIS A 76 7.70 -1.66 0.86
C HIS A 76 6.31 -2.19 0.46
N VAL A 77 5.28 -1.85 1.22
CA VAL A 77 3.91 -2.23 0.88
C VAL A 77 3.34 -1.24 -0.12
N VAL A 78 2.80 -1.73 -1.23
CA VAL A 78 2.12 -0.89 -2.21
C VAL A 78 0.74 -1.43 -2.52
N VAL A 79 -0.25 -0.54 -2.51
CA VAL A 79 -1.63 -0.85 -2.91
C VAL A 79 -1.97 -0.02 -4.14
N SER A 80 -2.31 -0.68 -5.26
CA SER A 80 -2.76 0.04 -6.45
C SER A 80 -4.27 0.27 -6.44
N THR A 81 -4.71 1.48 -6.78
CA THR A 81 -6.14 1.83 -6.74
C THR A 81 -6.51 2.89 -7.77
N ASP A 82 -7.74 2.79 -8.28
CA ASP A 82 -8.37 3.79 -9.15
C ASP A 82 -9.03 4.94 -8.37
N GLY A 83 -9.12 4.83 -7.04
CA GLY A 83 -9.73 5.83 -6.17
C GLY A 83 -11.26 5.82 -6.17
N ASN A 84 -11.91 4.76 -6.69
CA ASN A 84 -13.37 4.62 -6.55
C ASN A 84 -13.76 4.37 -5.08
N HIS A 85 -15.06 4.51 -4.74
CA HIS A 85 -15.50 4.42 -3.34
C HIS A 85 -15.19 3.05 -2.70
N TYR A 86 -15.33 1.97 -3.46
CA TYR A 86 -15.11 0.61 -2.98
C TYR A 86 -13.62 0.33 -2.79
N THR A 87 -12.80 0.59 -3.80
CA THR A 87 -11.34 0.39 -3.74
C THR A 87 -10.70 1.31 -2.70
N THR A 88 -11.23 2.52 -2.52
CA THR A 88 -10.84 3.41 -1.42
C THR A 88 -11.12 2.78 -0.06
N TRP A 89 -12.34 2.28 0.18
CA TRP A 89 -12.68 1.64 1.44
C TRP A 89 -11.78 0.43 1.74
N GLN A 90 -11.54 -0.42 0.73
CA GLN A 90 -10.62 -1.57 0.86
C GLN A 90 -9.18 -1.12 1.16
N THR A 91 -8.68 -0.11 0.43
CA THR A 91 -7.33 0.43 0.64
C THR A 91 -7.17 1.00 2.05
N ARG A 92 -8.20 1.66 2.59
CA ARG A 92 -8.19 2.17 3.97
C ARG A 92 -8.15 1.06 5.00
N ILE A 93 -8.88 -0.05 4.79
CA ILE A 93 -8.79 -1.24 5.65
C ILE A 93 -7.38 -1.83 5.61
N MET A 94 -6.78 -1.95 4.43
CA MET A 94 -5.41 -2.45 4.28
C MET A 94 -4.41 -1.55 5.01
N TYR A 95 -4.54 -0.23 4.87
CA TYR A 95 -3.68 0.73 5.55
C TYR A 95 -3.86 0.70 7.08
N TYR A 96 -5.08 0.55 7.57
CA TYR A 96 -5.35 0.36 9.00
C TYR A 96 -4.59 -0.86 9.54
N TRP A 97 -4.70 -2.02 8.87
CA TRP A 97 -4.03 -3.24 9.32
C TRP A 97 -2.52 -3.18 9.14
N TYR A 98 -2.01 -2.52 8.11
CA TYR A 98 -0.59 -2.17 8.00
C TYR A 98 -0.13 -1.38 9.22
N CYS A 99 -0.86 -0.33 9.63
CA CYS A 99 -0.53 0.45 10.82
C CYS A 99 -0.56 -0.40 12.09
N GLN A 100 -1.57 -1.26 12.26
CA GLN A 100 -1.66 -2.16 13.42
C GLN A 100 -0.49 -3.15 13.46
N ALA A 101 -0.18 -3.79 12.33
CA ALA A 101 0.93 -4.73 12.23
C ALA A 101 2.28 -4.05 12.49
N LYS A 102 2.49 -2.84 11.98
CA LYS A 102 3.73 -2.08 12.19
C LYS A 102 3.94 -1.74 13.67
N LYS A 103 2.85 -1.43 14.39
CA LYS A 103 2.87 -1.17 15.83
C LYS A 103 3.08 -2.44 16.65
N ALA A 104 2.42 -3.53 16.28
CA ALA A 104 2.52 -4.81 17.00
C ALA A 104 3.88 -5.49 16.81
N TYR A 105 4.52 -5.30 15.65
CA TYR A 105 5.78 -5.96 15.28
C TYR A 105 6.81 -4.92 14.80
N PRO A 106 7.40 -4.12 15.72
CA PRO A 106 8.33 -3.05 15.37
C PRO A 106 9.62 -3.56 14.69
N ASP A 107 10.05 -4.78 15.02
CA ASP A 107 11.25 -5.42 14.48
C ASP A 107 10.98 -6.25 13.22
N SER A 108 9.76 -6.17 12.66
CA SER A 108 9.43 -6.86 11.40
C SER A 108 10.15 -6.25 10.20
N ASP A 109 10.29 -7.04 9.14
CA ASP A 109 10.83 -6.61 7.84
C ASP A 109 9.85 -5.66 7.08
N MET A 110 8.68 -5.36 7.64
CA MET A 110 7.70 -4.49 6.99
C MET A 110 8.24 -3.05 6.93
N GLY A 111 8.39 -2.49 5.74
CA GLY A 111 8.92 -1.14 5.50
C GLY A 111 7.83 -0.08 5.47
N GLY A 112 7.95 0.86 4.53
CA GLY A 112 6.94 1.87 4.24
C GLY A 112 5.67 1.34 3.56
N PHE A 113 4.70 2.24 3.40
CA PHE A 113 3.44 1.99 2.70
C PHE A 113 3.19 3.09 1.68
N THR A 114 2.78 2.72 0.46
CA THR A 114 2.33 3.65 -0.57
C THR A 114 1.00 3.21 -1.16
N ARG A 115 0.03 4.12 -1.18
CA ARG A 115 -1.14 4.02 -2.04
C ARG A 115 -0.79 4.57 -3.42
N LEU A 116 -0.79 3.73 -4.43
CA LEU A 116 -0.54 4.10 -5.81
C LEU A 116 -1.87 4.43 -6.51
N LEU A 117 -2.21 5.71 -6.52
CA LEU A 117 -3.46 6.24 -7.07
C LEU A 117 -3.30 6.52 -8.56
N HIS A 118 -3.91 5.68 -9.40
CA HIS A 118 -3.77 5.76 -10.86
C HIS A 118 -4.97 6.43 -11.55
N SER A 119 -5.63 7.36 -10.85
CA SER A 119 -6.71 8.19 -11.38
C SER A 119 -6.20 9.41 -12.17
N GLY A 120 -4.90 9.73 -12.06
CA GLY A 120 -4.30 10.97 -12.53
C GLY A 120 -4.70 12.22 -11.73
N LYS A 121 -5.45 12.07 -10.64
CA LYS A 121 -5.95 13.20 -9.84
C LYS A 121 -5.76 12.96 -8.35
N PRO A 122 -5.27 13.95 -7.58
CA PRO A 122 -5.21 13.84 -6.13
C PRO A 122 -6.61 13.75 -5.53
N ASP A 123 -6.72 13.13 -4.37
CA ASP A 123 -7.96 13.01 -3.60
C ASP A 123 -7.75 13.41 -2.13
N ARG A 124 -8.85 13.50 -1.38
CA ARG A 124 -8.83 13.89 0.04
C ARG A 124 -8.15 12.88 0.98
N TRP A 125 -7.88 11.66 0.53
CA TRP A 125 -7.33 10.60 1.37
C TRP A 125 -5.81 10.61 1.40
N MET A 126 -5.18 11.47 0.59
CA MET A 126 -3.74 11.69 0.62
C MET A 126 -3.25 12.26 1.95
N ASP A 127 -4.13 12.94 2.69
CA ASP A 127 -3.85 13.43 4.05
C ASP A 127 -3.82 12.30 5.09
N GLU A 128 -4.48 11.17 4.80
CA GLU A 128 -4.57 10.00 5.68
C GLU A 128 -3.51 8.94 5.33
N MET A 129 -3.33 8.67 4.05
CA MET A 129 -2.48 7.59 3.53
C MET A 129 -1.36 8.16 2.65
N PRO A 130 -0.09 7.76 2.85
CA PRO A 130 0.98 8.12 1.92
C PRO A 130 0.61 7.68 0.50
N THR A 131 0.54 8.64 -0.43
CA THR A 131 -0.03 8.42 -1.75
C THR A 131 0.89 8.97 -2.83
N VAL A 132 1.11 8.17 -3.87
CA VAL A 132 1.69 8.63 -5.14
C VAL A 132 0.58 8.65 -6.18
N VAL A 133 0.41 9.80 -6.84
CA VAL A 133 -0.56 9.97 -7.93
C VAL A 133 0.15 9.76 -9.26
N VAL A 134 -0.36 8.83 -10.06
CA VAL A 134 0.12 8.55 -11.41
C VAL A 134 -1.02 8.61 -12.40
N ASN A 135 -0.69 8.80 -13.68
CA ASN A 135 -1.69 8.89 -14.72
C ASN A 135 -2.23 7.49 -15.06
N GLY A 136 -3.53 7.39 -15.27
CA GLY A 136 -4.11 6.24 -15.98
C GLY A 136 -3.67 6.23 -17.44
N LEU A 137 -4.02 5.16 -18.15
CA LEU A 137 -3.89 5.12 -19.60
C LEU A 137 -4.68 6.26 -20.25
N ASP A 138 -4.10 6.83 -21.30
CA ASP A 138 -4.73 7.90 -22.06
C ASP A 138 -6.11 7.46 -22.58
N SER A 139 -7.09 8.35 -22.49
CA SER A 139 -8.48 8.08 -22.87
C SER A 139 -8.62 7.69 -24.34
N ARG A 140 -7.66 8.05 -25.21
CA ARG A 140 -7.60 7.58 -26.60
C ARG A 140 -7.39 6.08 -26.75
N PHE A 141 -7.03 5.38 -25.67
CA PHE A 141 -6.93 3.93 -25.60
C PHE A 141 -8.05 3.32 -24.76
N ALA A 142 -8.93 4.13 -24.15
CA ALA A 142 -9.95 3.67 -23.19
C ALA A 142 -11.07 2.85 -23.85
N ASP A 143 -11.44 3.19 -25.09
CA ASP A 143 -12.44 2.50 -25.91
C ASP A 143 -11.99 1.10 -26.37
N ARG A 144 -10.68 0.84 -26.32
CA ARG A 144 -10.06 -0.47 -26.55
C ARG A 144 -9.50 -1.10 -25.27
N SER A 145 -9.70 -0.44 -24.12
CA SER A 145 -8.94 -0.75 -22.91
C SER A 145 -9.53 -1.93 -22.15
N TYR A 146 -8.66 -2.88 -21.86
CA TYR A 146 -8.79 -3.78 -20.74
C TYR A 146 -8.43 -2.96 -19.48
N PRO A 147 -9.37 -2.55 -18.61
CA PRO A 147 -9.12 -1.57 -17.54
C PRO A 147 -7.99 -1.98 -16.58
N VAL A 148 -7.73 -3.29 -16.53
CA VAL A 148 -6.62 -3.92 -15.80
C VAL A 148 -5.25 -3.39 -16.22
N LEU A 149 -5.08 -2.91 -17.46
CA LEU A 149 -3.80 -2.36 -17.94
C LEU A 149 -3.37 -1.07 -17.23
N ASN A 150 -4.29 -0.37 -16.55
CA ASN A 150 -3.94 0.80 -15.76
C ASN A 150 -2.97 0.45 -14.62
N ARG A 151 -3.08 -0.74 -14.01
CA ARG A 151 -2.24 -1.10 -12.86
C ARG A 151 -0.77 -1.33 -13.27
N PRO A 152 -0.45 -2.17 -14.28
CA PRO A 152 0.93 -2.29 -14.77
C PRO A 152 1.53 -0.94 -15.21
N TYR A 153 0.73 -0.09 -15.86
CA TYR A 153 1.17 1.24 -16.29
C TYR A 153 1.42 2.19 -15.12
N ALA A 154 0.62 2.11 -14.06
CA ALA A 154 0.83 2.84 -12.81
C ALA A 154 2.14 2.41 -12.16
N PHE A 155 2.40 1.11 -12.09
CA PHE A 155 3.67 0.58 -11.55
C PHE A 155 4.87 1.04 -12.37
N GLN A 156 4.78 1.02 -13.70
CA GLN A 156 5.86 1.53 -14.55
C GLN A 156 6.20 2.99 -14.24
N GLN A 157 5.19 3.84 -14.06
CA GLN A 157 5.40 5.25 -13.69
C GLN A 157 6.01 5.39 -12.30
N TRP A 158 5.50 4.65 -11.31
CA TRP A 158 6.00 4.72 -9.95
C TRP A 158 7.44 4.22 -9.84
N LEU A 159 7.77 3.09 -10.48
CA LEU A 159 9.14 2.54 -10.51
C LEU A 159 10.14 3.51 -11.14
N ALA A 160 9.71 4.35 -12.09
CA ALA A 160 10.59 5.35 -12.71
C ALA A 160 10.92 6.53 -11.77
N THR A 161 10.10 6.76 -10.75
CA THR A 161 10.29 7.82 -9.75
C THR A 161 10.45 7.26 -8.33
N LEU A 162 10.74 5.97 -8.22
CA LEU A 162 10.75 5.26 -6.95
C LEU A 162 11.98 5.67 -6.14
N ASP A 163 11.72 6.18 -4.93
CA ASP A 163 12.75 6.46 -3.94
C ASP A 163 12.30 5.83 -2.62
N ILE A 164 12.70 4.57 -2.43
CA ILE A 164 12.38 3.78 -1.23
C ILE A 164 13.68 3.18 -0.68
N GLU A 165 13.73 2.98 0.64
CA GLU A 165 14.88 2.37 1.31
C GLU A 165 14.87 0.83 1.21
N GLU A 166 13.73 0.23 0.85
CA GLU A 166 13.53 -1.21 0.86
C GLU A 166 13.93 -1.90 -0.45
N ASP A 167 14.53 -3.09 -0.33
CA ASP A 167 14.97 -3.90 -1.48
C ASP A 167 13.81 -4.65 -2.18
N TYR A 168 12.71 -4.86 -1.46
CA TYR A 168 11.57 -5.65 -1.94
C TYR A 168 10.29 -4.82 -1.96
N ILE A 169 9.37 -5.20 -2.84
CA ILE A 169 8.03 -4.60 -2.91
C ILE A 169 7.00 -5.69 -2.65
N PHE A 170 6.14 -5.46 -1.66
CA PHE A 170 4.94 -6.25 -1.44
C PHE A 170 3.77 -5.58 -2.15
N MET A 171 3.45 -6.10 -3.33
CA MET A 171 2.33 -5.63 -4.14
C MET A 171 1.02 -6.22 -3.61
N SER A 172 0.05 -5.36 -3.40
CA SER A 172 -1.28 -5.74 -2.95
C SER A 172 -2.35 -5.02 -3.75
N GLU A 173 -3.50 -5.67 -3.89
CA GLU A 173 -4.63 -5.17 -4.66
C GLU A 173 -5.87 -5.17 -3.76
N PRO A 174 -6.67 -4.09 -3.77
CA PRO A 174 -7.95 -4.03 -3.09
C PRO A 174 -9.00 -4.88 -3.83
#